data_AF-A0A2K9ETY3-F1
#
_entry.id   AF-A0A2K9ETY3-F1
#
_cell.length_a   1.000
_cell.length_b   1.000
_cell.length_c   1.000
_cell.angle_alpha   90.00
_cell.angle_beta   90.00
_cell.angle_gamma   90.00
#
_symmetry.space_group_name_H-M   'P 1'
#
loop_
_entity.id
_entity.type
_entity.pdbx_description
1 polymer ?
#
loop_
_entity_poly.entity_id
_entity_poly.type
_entity_poly.pdbx_seq_one_letter_code
_entity_poly.pdbx_strand_id
1 'polypeptide(L)'
;MRTVYSGELPVSYMQFYVESRPEAFGEQPWRPCAGQRNGLCGASVPGYLFLTTGLHTGQVGLTVEVHDEAPPVADLWEDIVEVSFRPASPKTAVLPWGDGELCAAELAETDHRVRYCARGMDVEPDAESAVLDGGPPVDHYLLQFWPAPPAPDQVVRETSRTAGYWHAHARGLPPPPTPGELAEAARREREAKEREAAEARERAERLRWGGRIPSERVLAAGGNVMMLVRLDRDLIDEVDAAGPRAQRDLARWAARRALAAAGLDRVGWVAAGLEGLDRGEALPAPFDDMSRAFDRLLADPAVPQTLVDSTDGRYDNVLQQAMALPALFGAAEPDPLRAALDALSHAAATWGSAYPSLFAEARARLRP
;
A
#
# COMPACT_ATOMS: atom_id res chain seq x y z
N MET A 1 14.79 39.93 26.16
CA MET A 1 15.48 39.59 24.88
C MET A 1 16.53 38.52 25.12
N ARG A 2 16.48 37.45 24.32
CA ARG A 2 17.47 36.37 24.24
C ARG A 2 17.85 36.16 22.78
N THR A 3 19.14 36.34 22.45
CA THR A 3 19.68 35.96 21.14
C THR A 3 19.92 34.45 21.14
N VAL A 4 19.24 33.75 20.24
CA VAL A 4 19.34 32.30 20.07
C VAL A 4 20.48 31.94 19.13
N TYR A 5 20.66 32.76 18.08
CA TYR A 5 21.68 32.55 17.07
C TYR A 5 22.13 33.89 16.49
N SER A 6 23.41 33.99 16.15
CA SER A 6 23.98 35.09 15.38
C SER A 6 25.21 34.57 14.63
N GLY A 7 25.12 34.50 13.30
CA GLY A 7 26.17 33.92 12.48
C GLY A 7 25.78 33.81 11.00
N GLU A 8 26.48 32.95 10.27
CA GLU A 8 26.23 32.68 8.86
C GLU A 8 25.29 31.49 8.68
N LEU A 9 24.26 31.68 7.85
CA LEU A 9 23.31 30.66 7.44
C LEU A 9 23.63 30.22 6.00
N PRO A 10 23.87 28.93 5.73
CA PRO A 10 23.89 28.42 4.37
C PRO A 10 22.51 28.48 3.75
N VAL A 11 22.43 29.00 2.53
CA VAL A 11 21.20 29.07 1.75
C VAL A 11 21.40 28.41 0.39
N SER A 12 20.33 27.81 -0.10
CA SER A 12 20.21 27.31 -1.45
C SER A 12 18.78 27.51 -1.88
N TYR A 13 18.55 27.93 -3.12
CA TYR A 13 17.21 28.25 -3.66
C TYR A 13 16.49 29.39 -2.92
N MET A 14 17.23 30.41 -2.47
CA MET A 14 16.67 31.61 -1.82
C MET A 14 15.82 31.32 -0.58
N GLN A 15 16.13 30.28 0.19
CA GLN A 15 15.23 29.81 1.24
C GLN A 15 15.93 29.24 2.47
N PHE A 16 15.24 29.40 3.60
CA PHE A 16 15.43 28.62 4.82
C PHE A 16 14.10 28.53 5.58
N TYR A 17 14.08 27.74 6.64
CA TYR A 17 12.83 27.36 7.30
C TYR A 17 12.88 27.55 8.81
N VAL A 18 11.69 27.69 9.38
CA VAL A 18 11.46 27.44 10.80
C VAL A 18 10.50 26.27 10.92
N GLU A 19 10.82 25.30 11.76
CA GLU A 19 10.02 24.09 11.95
C GLU A 19 9.87 23.77 13.44
N SER A 20 8.64 23.49 13.85
CA SER A 20 8.32 23.05 15.22
C SER A 20 7.50 21.76 15.25
N ARG A 21 7.15 21.21 14.08
CA ARG A 21 6.38 19.98 13.95
C ARG A 21 7.26 18.77 14.29
N PRO A 22 6.72 17.76 14.99
CA PRO A 22 7.47 16.56 15.39
C PRO A 22 7.82 15.63 14.24
N GLU A 23 7.10 15.73 13.12
CA GLU A 23 7.33 14.97 11.89
C GLU A 23 7.58 15.95 10.76
N ALA A 24 8.56 15.65 9.89
CA ALA A 24 8.74 16.38 8.64
C ALA A 24 7.48 16.17 7.79
N PHE A 25 6.57 17.13 7.83
CA PHE A 25 5.33 17.05 7.06
C PHE A 25 5.68 17.00 5.58
N GLY A 26 5.01 16.13 4.83
CA GLY A 26 5.08 16.13 3.37
C GLY A 26 4.69 17.50 2.78
N GLU A 27 5.06 17.72 1.53
CA GLU A 27 4.72 18.95 0.80
C GLU A 27 3.21 19.24 0.93
N GLN A 28 2.88 20.44 1.41
CA GLN A 28 1.49 20.87 1.44
C GLN A 28 1.00 21.12 0.00
N PRO A 29 -0.29 20.90 -0.30
CA PRO A 29 -0.82 21.15 -1.64
C PRO A 29 -0.92 22.65 -1.99
N TRP A 30 -0.50 23.55 -1.10
CA TRP A 30 -0.45 24.99 -1.33
C TRP A 30 0.92 25.58 -0.95
N ARG A 31 1.22 26.75 -1.50
CA ARG A 31 2.45 27.51 -1.20
C ARG A 31 2.43 28.05 0.24
N PRO A 32 3.57 28.10 0.95
CA PRO A 32 3.63 28.61 2.32
C PRO A 32 3.11 30.04 2.54
N CYS A 33 3.11 30.89 1.50
CA CYS A 33 2.55 32.24 1.53
C CYS A 33 1.10 32.36 1.02
N ALA A 34 0.39 31.24 0.82
CA ALA A 34 -1.00 31.24 0.40
C ALA A 34 -1.88 32.07 1.34
N GLY A 35 -2.69 32.97 0.77
CA GLY A 35 -3.57 33.87 1.53
C GLY A 35 -2.86 35.02 2.27
N GLN A 36 -1.54 35.17 2.15
CA GLN A 36 -0.78 36.27 2.75
C GLN A 36 -0.56 37.42 1.75
N ARG A 37 -0.32 38.62 2.29
CA ARG A 37 0.06 39.81 1.53
C ARG A 37 1.57 39.92 1.31
N ASN A 38 2.34 39.37 2.25
CA ASN A 38 3.78 39.31 2.21
C ASN A 38 4.26 37.98 1.59
N GLY A 39 5.35 38.05 0.84
CA GLY A 39 5.98 36.87 0.23
C GLY A 39 7.34 36.51 0.83
N LEU A 40 7.79 37.20 1.88
CA LEU A 40 9.11 36.96 2.48
C LEU A 40 9.07 35.98 3.64
N CYS A 41 7.96 35.94 4.39
CA CYS A 41 7.74 35.02 5.50
C CYS A 41 6.39 34.32 5.33
N GLY A 42 6.42 33.13 4.74
CA GLY A 42 5.26 32.26 4.54
C GLY A 42 4.90 31.55 5.84
N ALA A 43 3.68 31.77 6.35
CA ALA A 43 3.18 31.27 7.62
C ALA A 43 1.79 30.61 7.50
N SER A 44 1.35 30.26 6.28
CA SER A 44 0.05 29.61 6.07
C SER A 44 -0.01 28.16 6.58
N VAL A 45 1.13 27.60 7.00
CA VAL A 45 1.25 26.23 7.50
C VAL A 45 1.53 26.28 9.01
N PRO A 46 0.62 25.76 9.86
CA PRO A 46 0.83 25.74 11.30
C PRO A 46 2.15 25.07 11.70
N GLY A 47 2.89 25.69 12.62
CA GLY A 47 4.18 25.19 13.11
C GLY A 47 5.36 25.31 12.13
N TYR A 48 5.16 25.89 10.95
CA TYR A 48 6.18 26.04 9.91
C TYR A 48 6.25 27.47 9.36
N LEU A 49 7.46 27.97 9.12
CA LEU A 49 7.70 29.20 8.35
C LEU A 49 8.62 28.93 7.17
N PHE A 50 8.29 29.52 6.03
CA PHE A 50 9.14 29.61 4.85
C PHE A 50 9.71 31.01 4.74
N LEU A 51 11.04 31.14 4.76
CA LEU A 51 11.72 32.42 4.74
C LEU A 51 12.45 32.58 3.41
N THR A 52 12.20 33.68 2.72
CA THR A 52 12.80 33.97 1.42
C THR A 52 13.96 34.93 1.55
N THR A 53 15.12 34.55 1.02
CA THR A 53 16.33 35.38 0.96
C THR A 53 16.48 36.06 -0.41
N GLY A 54 17.40 37.01 -0.52
CA GLY A 54 17.81 37.67 -1.76
C GLY A 54 18.90 36.89 -2.49
N LEU A 55 19.90 36.42 -1.76
CA LEU A 55 20.91 35.51 -2.29
C LEU A 55 20.28 34.15 -2.62
N HIS A 56 20.54 33.63 -3.82
CA HIS A 56 20.04 32.32 -4.22
C HIS A 56 20.83 31.18 -3.63
N THR A 57 22.16 31.21 -3.67
CA THR A 57 22.99 30.16 -3.06
C THR A 57 24.28 30.74 -2.47
N GLY A 58 24.64 30.30 -1.26
CA GLY A 58 25.84 30.76 -0.55
C GLY A 58 25.60 30.93 0.95
N GLN A 59 26.26 31.92 1.56
CA GLN A 59 26.13 32.24 2.98
C GLN A 59 25.45 33.60 3.16
N VAL A 60 24.46 33.67 4.06
CA VAL A 60 23.79 34.91 4.45
C VAL A 60 24.01 35.20 5.93
N GLY A 61 23.95 36.47 6.34
CA GLY A 61 23.98 36.82 7.77
C GLY A 61 22.61 36.56 8.41
N LEU A 62 22.55 35.83 9.52
CA LEU A 62 21.31 35.60 10.27
C LEU A 62 21.49 35.87 11.77
N THR A 63 20.54 36.62 12.34
CA THR A 63 20.32 36.73 13.78
C THR A 63 18.91 36.25 14.14
N VAL A 64 18.80 35.42 15.18
CA VAL A 64 17.52 34.91 15.70
C VAL A 64 17.36 35.35 17.15
N GLU A 65 16.24 36.00 17.45
CA GLU A 65 15.97 36.58 18.76
C GLU A 65 14.59 36.20 19.28
N VAL A 66 14.50 35.99 20.59
CA VAL A 66 13.25 35.81 21.32
C VAL A 66 13.09 36.95 22.32
N HIS A 67 11.92 37.58 22.30
CA HIS A 67 11.58 38.74 23.11
C HIS A 67 10.31 38.47 23.92
N ASP A 68 10.19 39.14 25.05
CA ASP A 68 9.01 39.06 25.92
C ASP A 68 7.87 39.98 25.41
N GLU A 69 8.23 41.04 24.69
CA GLU A 69 7.33 42.04 24.11
C GLU A 69 7.82 42.44 22.71
N ALA A 70 7.00 43.20 21.96
CA ALA A 70 7.33 43.63 20.61
C ALA A 70 8.59 44.53 20.61
N PRO A 71 9.70 44.13 19.94
CA PRO A 71 10.88 44.97 19.86
C PRO A 71 10.63 46.18 18.95
N PRO A 72 11.32 47.32 19.15
CA PRO A 72 11.21 48.47 18.27
C PRO A 72 11.73 48.12 16.86
N VAL A 73 11.15 48.77 15.85
CA VAL A 73 11.60 48.64 14.46
C VAL A 73 12.86 49.49 14.27
N ALA A 74 13.99 48.85 13.94
CA ALA A 74 15.24 49.54 13.67
C ALA A 74 15.31 50.02 12.21
N ASP A 75 15.82 51.23 11.99
CA ASP A 75 15.87 51.86 10.67
C ASP A 75 16.85 51.22 9.68
N LEU A 76 17.78 50.39 10.16
CA LEU A 76 18.79 49.76 9.31
C LEU A 76 18.22 48.72 8.33
N TRP A 77 17.01 48.22 8.59
CA TRP A 77 16.37 47.16 7.81
C TRP A 77 15.57 47.74 6.65
N GLU A 78 15.76 47.17 5.46
CA GLU A 78 15.17 47.66 4.21
C GLU A 78 13.76 47.11 4.01
N ASP A 79 13.59 45.82 4.28
CA ASP A 79 12.32 45.11 4.14
C ASP A 79 11.95 44.46 5.47
N ILE A 80 10.70 44.63 5.87
CA ILE A 80 10.20 44.14 7.16
C ILE A 80 8.79 43.61 6.97
N VAL A 81 8.62 42.34 7.33
CA VAL A 81 7.31 41.69 7.34
C VAL A 81 7.05 41.10 8.71
N GLU A 82 5.77 41.01 9.05
CA GLU A 82 5.33 40.37 10.27
C GLU A 82 4.21 39.37 10.01
N VAL A 83 4.27 38.24 10.70
CA VAL A 83 3.30 37.14 10.61
C VAL A 83 2.98 36.60 11.98
N SER A 84 1.85 35.93 12.12
CA SER A 84 1.58 35.12 13.30
C SER A 84 2.10 33.71 13.12
N PHE A 85 2.67 33.16 14.19
CA PHE A 85 3.22 31.82 14.25
C PHE A 85 2.77 31.15 15.54
N ARG A 86 2.33 29.90 15.44
CA ARG A 86 2.03 29.07 16.60
C ARG A 86 2.89 27.81 16.52
N PRO A 87 3.84 27.62 17.46
CA PRO A 87 4.64 26.41 17.50
C PRO A 87 3.76 25.16 17.70
N ALA A 88 4.09 24.07 17.02
CA ALA A 88 3.46 22.76 17.21
C ALA A 88 4.13 21.92 18.32
N SER A 89 5.32 22.35 18.76
CA SER A 89 6.02 21.83 19.93
C SER A 89 6.90 22.93 20.54
N PRO A 90 7.42 22.74 21.76
CA PRO A 90 8.27 23.76 22.40
C PRO A 90 9.59 24.00 21.67
N LYS A 91 10.09 23.00 20.93
CA LYS A 91 11.32 23.12 20.15
C LYS A 91 11.01 23.70 18.77
N THR A 92 11.47 24.92 18.52
CA THR A 92 11.35 25.59 17.22
C THR A 92 12.71 25.71 16.57
N ALA A 93 12.98 24.88 15.58
CA ALA A 93 14.25 24.78 14.87
C ALA A 93 14.31 25.74 13.68
N VAL A 94 15.50 26.29 13.41
CA VAL A 94 15.83 26.98 12.16
C VAL A 94 16.63 26.01 11.30
N LEU A 95 16.21 25.83 10.06
CA LEU A 95 16.72 24.81 9.16
C LEU A 95 17.16 25.46 7.84
N PRO A 96 18.42 25.28 7.42
CA PRO A 96 18.84 25.52 6.04
C PRO A 96 18.15 24.53 5.08
N TRP A 97 18.24 24.79 3.78
CA TRP A 97 17.80 23.82 2.78
C TRP A 97 18.77 22.63 2.71
N GLY A 98 18.25 21.41 2.86
CA GLY A 98 19.02 20.17 2.65
C GLY A 98 19.99 19.77 3.78
N ASP A 99 20.20 20.64 4.78
CA ASP A 99 21.06 20.40 5.94
C ASP A 99 20.26 20.13 7.23
N GLY A 100 20.97 19.82 8.31
CA GLY A 100 20.40 19.68 9.66
C GLY A 100 20.05 21.01 10.33
N GLU A 101 19.54 20.93 11.57
CA GLU A 101 19.22 22.09 12.41
C GLU A 101 20.42 23.03 12.60
N LEU A 102 20.25 24.31 12.24
CA LEU A 102 21.25 25.36 12.49
C LEU A 102 21.23 25.79 13.96
N CYS A 103 20.03 26.05 14.49
CA CYS A 103 19.79 26.39 15.87
C CYS A 103 18.33 26.09 16.24
N ALA A 104 18.02 26.05 17.54
CA ALA A 104 16.64 25.95 18.00
C ALA A 104 16.35 26.95 19.12
N ALA A 105 15.16 27.53 19.08
CA ALA A 105 14.58 28.33 20.15
C ALA A 105 13.55 27.50 20.90
N GLU A 106 13.52 27.66 22.23
CA GLU A 106 12.39 27.23 23.04
C GLU A 106 11.32 28.32 23.02
N LEU A 107 10.16 28.02 22.44
CA LEU A 107 8.98 28.89 22.38
C LEU A 107 7.81 28.21 23.09
N ALA A 108 6.97 29.00 23.77
CA ALA A 108 5.75 28.45 24.36
C ALA A 108 4.77 28.03 23.25
N GLU A 109 3.91 27.04 23.51
CA GLU A 109 2.85 26.61 22.57
C GLU A 109 1.65 27.58 22.56
N THR A 110 1.95 28.87 22.49
CA THR A 110 1.03 29.99 22.40
C THR A 110 1.23 30.72 21.08
N ASP A 111 0.32 31.64 20.75
CA ASP A 111 0.48 32.47 19.57
C ASP A 111 1.64 33.46 19.76
N HIS A 112 2.49 33.56 18.75
CA HIS A 112 3.61 34.48 18.66
C HIS A 112 3.43 35.38 17.45
N ARG A 113 3.94 36.60 17.52
CA ARG A 113 4.25 37.40 16.34
C ARG A 113 5.71 37.14 15.97
N VAL A 114 5.95 37.06 14.67
CA VAL A 114 7.27 36.91 14.08
C VAL A 114 7.53 38.09 13.19
N ARG A 115 8.65 38.77 13.42
CA ARG A 115 9.17 39.78 12.49
C ARG A 115 10.36 39.23 11.74
N TYR A 116 10.30 39.34 10.43
CA TYR A 116 11.39 39.00 9.54
C TYR A 116 11.86 40.28 8.86
N CYS A 117 13.07 40.70 9.20
CA CYS A 117 13.74 41.86 8.64
C CYS A 117 14.83 41.41 7.68
N ALA A 118 14.97 42.11 6.56
CA ALA A 118 15.99 41.86 5.56
C ALA A 118 16.70 43.15 5.14
N ARG A 119 17.97 43.01 4.76
CA ARG A 119 18.81 44.06 4.17
C ARG A 119 19.70 43.44 3.10
N GLY A 120 19.87 44.10 1.97
CA GLY A 120 20.75 43.67 0.88
C GLY A 120 20.11 42.65 -0.04
N MET A 121 18.77 42.54 -0.08
CA MET A 121 18.07 41.49 -0.85
C MET A 121 18.21 41.61 -2.37
N ASP A 122 18.58 42.79 -2.89
CA ASP A 122 18.82 43.00 -4.32
C ASP A 122 20.27 42.60 -4.65
N VAL A 123 20.55 41.30 -4.61
CA VAL A 123 21.88 40.73 -4.86
C VAL A 123 22.19 40.74 -6.36
N GLU A 124 23.31 41.35 -6.74
CA GLU A 124 23.81 41.36 -8.11
C GLU A 124 24.66 40.09 -8.40
N PRO A 125 24.72 39.59 -9.65
CA PRO A 125 25.39 38.33 -9.98
C PRO A 125 26.88 38.24 -9.57
N ASP A 126 27.62 39.35 -9.67
CA ASP A 126 29.03 39.40 -9.27
C ASP A 126 29.19 39.25 -7.75
N ALA A 127 28.24 39.80 -6.98
CA ALA A 127 28.23 39.70 -5.52
C ALA A 127 27.89 38.28 -5.07
N GLU A 128 26.94 37.61 -5.74
CA GLU A 128 26.65 36.20 -5.50
C GLU A 128 27.87 35.31 -5.78
N SER A 129 28.57 35.54 -6.89
CA SER A 129 29.80 34.79 -7.22
C SER A 129 30.87 34.97 -6.15
N ALA A 130 31.05 36.19 -5.64
CA ALA A 130 32.01 36.47 -4.57
C ALA A 130 31.67 35.74 -3.26
N VAL A 131 30.39 35.62 -2.91
CA VAL A 131 29.96 34.85 -1.73
C VAL A 131 30.27 33.37 -1.90
N LEU A 132 30.01 32.80 -3.09
CA LEU A 132 30.34 31.41 -3.39
C LEU A 132 31.85 31.12 -3.30
N ASP A 133 32.68 32.10 -3.60
CA ASP A 133 34.15 32.04 -3.46
C ASP A 133 34.65 32.26 -2.03
N GLY A 134 33.75 32.29 -1.03
CA GLY A 134 34.09 32.46 0.39
C GLY A 134 34.19 33.93 0.83
N GLY A 135 33.64 34.85 0.05
CA GLY A 135 33.43 36.24 0.45
C GLY A 135 32.38 36.39 1.56
N PRO A 136 32.33 37.56 2.22
CA PRO A 136 31.37 37.80 3.30
C PRO A 136 29.93 37.87 2.79
N PRO A 137 28.93 37.56 3.64
CA PRO A 137 27.51 37.72 3.31
C PRO A 137 27.15 39.11 2.78
N VAL A 138 26.34 39.15 1.72
CA VAL A 138 25.89 40.39 1.06
C VAL A 138 24.51 40.82 1.54
N ASP A 139 23.64 39.86 1.85
CA ASP A 139 22.35 40.06 2.48
C ASP A 139 22.34 39.54 3.92
N HIS A 140 21.53 40.21 4.75
CA HIS A 140 21.47 39.99 6.19
C HIS A 140 20.01 39.92 6.63
N TYR A 141 19.76 39.11 7.64
CA TYR A 141 18.43 38.80 8.13
C TYR A 141 18.36 38.84 9.64
N LEU A 142 17.22 39.30 10.15
CA LEU A 142 16.87 39.25 11.56
C LEU A 142 15.48 38.65 11.71
N LEU A 143 15.41 37.59 12.52
CA LEU A 143 14.19 36.87 12.83
C LEU A 143 13.86 37.02 14.32
N GLN A 144 12.77 37.70 14.63
CA GLN A 144 12.37 38.02 16.01
C GLN A 144 11.03 37.38 16.36
N PHE A 145 10.95 36.72 17.51
CA PHE A 145 9.73 36.13 18.05
C PHE A 145 9.32 36.83 19.34
N TRP A 146 8.02 37.09 19.53
CA TRP A 146 7.47 37.48 20.83
C TRP A 146 6.02 37.01 20.98
N PRO A 147 5.54 36.76 22.21
CA PRO A 147 4.15 36.40 22.46
C PRO A 147 3.19 37.51 22.00
N ALA A 148 2.19 37.16 21.21
CA ALA A 148 1.16 38.10 20.75
C ALA A 148 -0.09 37.37 20.24
N PRO A 149 -1.30 37.95 20.36
CA PRO A 149 -2.49 37.41 19.72
C PRO A 149 -2.31 37.26 18.20
N PRO A 150 -2.99 36.28 17.57
CA PRO A 150 -2.93 36.10 16.14
C PRO A 150 -3.51 37.32 15.41
N ALA A 151 -2.82 37.78 14.37
CA ALA A 151 -3.21 38.91 13.53
C ALA A 151 -2.84 38.61 12.06
N PRO A 152 -3.53 39.23 11.08
CA PRO A 152 -3.14 39.13 9.68
C PRO A 152 -1.67 39.49 9.46
N ASP A 153 -1.09 38.96 8.39
CA ASP A 153 0.27 39.33 8.02
C ASP A 153 0.35 40.80 7.61
N GLN A 154 1.52 41.40 7.84
CA GLN A 154 1.75 42.81 7.57
C GLN A 154 3.08 43.00 6.86
N VAL A 155 3.07 43.80 5.80
CA VAL A 155 4.27 44.40 5.22
C VAL A 155 4.48 45.73 5.94
N VAL A 156 5.48 45.79 6.82
CA VAL A 156 5.82 46.97 7.62
C VAL A 156 6.70 47.94 6.81
N ARG A 157 7.62 47.40 6.01
CA ARG A 157 8.50 48.16 5.12
C ARG A 157 8.82 47.32 3.88
N GLU A 158 8.80 47.94 2.71
CA GLU A 158 9.15 47.35 1.41
C GLU A 158 10.01 48.38 0.67
N THR A 159 11.27 48.02 0.38
CA THR A 159 12.25 48.88 -0.30
C THR A 159 12.94 48.14 -1.44
N SER A 160 13.24 46.84 -1.30
CA SER A 160 13.96 46.09 -2.33
C SER A 160 13.06 45.61 -3.47
N ARG A 161 13.64 45.45 -4.66
CA ARG A 161 12.93 44.89 -5.83
C ARG A 161 12.54 43.44 -5.58
N THR A 162 13.43 42.67 -4.93
CA THR A 162 13.18 41.27 -4.55
C THR A 162 11.97 41.14 -3.63
N ALA A 163 11.86 41.96 -2.58
CA ALA A 163 10.70 41.96 -1.68
C ALA A 163 9.40 42.27 -2.43
N GLY A 164 9.41 43.33 -3.25
CA GLY A 164 8.25 43.73 -4.07
C GLY A 164 7.76 42.61 -5.01
N TYR A 165 8.69 41.91 -5.66
CA TYR A 165 8.37 40.74 -6.50
C TYR A 165 7.67 39.64 -5.71
N TRP A 166 8.24 39.22 -4.57
CA TRP A 166 7.68 38.12 -3.77
C TRP A 166 6.35 38.49 -3.13
N HIS A 167 6.19 39.74 -2.71
CA HIS A 167 4.91 40.24 -2.20
C HIS A 167 3.83 40.24 -3.29
N ALA A 168 4.17 40.64 -4.52
CA ALA A 168 3.26 40.57 -5.65
C ALA A 168 2.89 39.11 -5.99
N HIS A 169 3.85 38.19 -5.93
CA HIS A 169 3.60 36.76 -6.11
C HIS A 169 2.63 36.21 -5.06
N ALA A 170 2.88 36.48 -3.77
CA ALA A 170 2.03 36.01 -2.67
C ALA A 170 0.58 36.49 -2.79
N ARG A 171 0.36 37.76 -3.15
CA ARG A 171 -0.98 38.33 -3.39
C ARG A 171 -1.74 37.67 -4.54
N GLY A 172 -1.03 37.03 -5.48
CA GLY A 172 -1.63 36.28 -6.59
C GLY A 172 -2.01 34.84 -6.25
N LEU A 173 -1.61 34.33 -5.09
CA LEU A 173 -1.90 32.96 -4.69
C LEU A 173 -3.34 32.82 -4.17
N PRO A 174 -4.00 31.67 -4.42
CA PRO A 174 -5.25 31.37 -3.74
C PRO A 174 -5.01 31.22 -2.23
N PRO A 175 -6.03 31.44 -1.39
CA PRO A 175 -5.94 31.10 0.02
C PRO A 175 -5.73 29.59 0.20
N PRO A 176 -5.16 29.15 1.33
CA PRO A 176 -5.04 27.73 1.63
C PRO A 176 -6.43 27.08 1.69
N PRO A 177 -6.57 25.81 1.28
CA PRO A 177 -7.81 25.07 1.44
C PRO A 177 -8.28 25.08 2.89
N THR A 178 -9.59 25.20 3.08
CA THR A 178 -10.21 25.11 4.39
C THR A 178 -10.08 23.70 4.97
N PRO A 179 -10.17 23.53 6.31
CA PRO A 179 -10.18 22.20 6.92
C PRO A 179 -11.29 21.27 6.37
N GLY A 180 -12.44 21.85 5.98
CA GLY A 180 -13.54 21.10 5.36
C GLY A 180 -13.19 20.57 3.97
N GLU A 181 -12.52 21.36 3.14
CA GLU A 181 -12.07 20.95 1.80
C GLU A 181 -10.99 19.87 1.87
N LEU A 182 -10.06 19.97 2.83
CA LEU A 182 -9.05 18.93 3.07
C LEU A 182 -9.69 17.61 3.53
N ALA A 183 -10.66 17.68 4.45
CA ALA A 183 -11.38 16.49 4.93
C ALA A 183 -12.18 15.82 3.79
N GLU A 184 -12.81 16.62 2.93
CA GLU A 184 -13.52 16.15 1.74
C GLU A 184 -12.58 15.47 0.74
N ALA A 185 -11.44 16.10 0.42
CA ALA A 185 -10.43 15.54 -0.47
C ALA A 185 -9.89 14.21 0.06
N ALA A 186 -9.56 14.14 1.36
CA ALA A 186 -9.11 12.92 2.00
C ALA A 186 -10.20 11.82 1.99
N ARG A 187 -11.49 12.19 2.11
CA ARG A 187 -12.59 11.22 1.98
C ARG A 187 -12.67 10.67 0.56
N ARG A 188 -12.61 11.52 -0.46
CA ARG A 188 -12.62 11.10 -1.87
C ARG A 188 -11.45 10.19 -2.21
N GLU A 189 -10.26 10.49 -1.68
CA GLU A 189 -9.08 9.64 -1.87
C GLU A 189 -9.26 8.26 -1.22
N ARG A 190 -9.77 8.21 0.02
CA ARG A 190 -10.08 6.93 0.69
C ARG A 190 -11.10 6.12 -0.10
N GLU A 191 -12.19 6.74 -0.51
CA GLU A 191 -13.21 6.07 -1.32
C GLU A 191 -12.65 5.57 -2.66
N ALA A 192 -11.75 6.33 -3.31
CA ALA A 192 -11.09 5.90 -4.53
C ALA A 192 -10.17 4.69 -4.31
N LYS A 193 -9.36 4.70 -3.24
CA LYS A 193 -8.51 3.57 -2.85
C LYS A 193 -9.33 2.34 -2.51
N GLU A 194 -10.46 2.50 -1.82
CA GLU A 194 -11.38 1.41 -1.50
C GLU A 194 -12.00 0.80 -2.77
N ARG A 195 -12.43 1.63 -3.72
CA ARG A 195 -12.94 1.17 -5.02
C ARG A 195 -11.86 0.43 -5.80
N GLU A 196 -10.66 0.99 -5.91
CA GLU A 196 -9.53 0.35 -6.59
C GLU A 196 -9.17 -1.00 -5.95
N ALA A 197 -9.14 -1.07 -4.61
CA ALA A 197 -8.90 -2.30 -3.87
C ALA A 197 -10.02 -3.33 -4.08
N ALA A 198 -11.28 -2.90 -4.12
CA ALA A 198 -12.42 -3.79 -4.40
C ALA A 198 -12.34 -4.36 -5.82
N GLU A 199 -12.08 -3.53 -6.82
CA GLU A 199 -11.89 -3.99 -8.19
C GLU A 199 -10.65 -4.89 -8.33
N ALA A 200 -9.56 -4.58 -7.63
CA ALA A 200 -8.37 -5.42 -7.62
C ALA A 200 -8.66 -6.79 -7.00
N ARG A 201 -9.43 -6.85 -5.91
CA ARG A 201 -9.90 -8.10 -5.30
C ARG A 201 -10.76 -8.90 -6.27
N GLU A 202 -11.73 -8.26 -6.93
CA GLU A 202 -12.59 -8.93 -7.91
C GLU A 202 -11.78 -9.45 -9.12
N ARG A 203 -10.84 -8.65 -9.65
CA ARG A 203 -9.94 -9.07 -10.73
C ARG A 203 -9.09 -10.27 -10.31
N ALA A 204 -8.51 -10.23 -9.11
CA ALA A 204 -7.72 -11.32 -8.58
C ALA A 204 -8.56 -12.60 -8.40
N GLU A 205 -9.80 -12.47 -7.95
CA GLU A 205 -10.73 -13.59 -7.81
C GLU A 205 -11.14 -14.16 -9.16
N ARG A 206 -11.46 -13.32 -10.16
CA ARG A 206 -11.71 -13.76 -11.54
C ARG A 206 -10.52 -14.52 -12.11
N LEU A 207 -9.30 -13.99 -11.96
CA LEU A 207 -8.08 -14.66 -12.41
C LEU A 207 -7.86 -15.99 -11.70
N ARG A 208 -8.06 -16.03 -10.37
CA ARG A 208 -8.00 -17.26 -9.57
C ARG A 208 -8.94 -18.34 -10.11
N TRP A 209 -10.11 -17.95 -10.60
CA TRP A 209 -11.15 -18.85 -11.12
C TRP A 209 -11.13 -19.04 -12.65
N GLY A 210 -10.01 -18.79 -13.33
CA GLY A 210 -9.90 -19.03 -14.77
C GLY A 210 -10.68 -18.02 -15.63
N GLY A 211 -10.80 -16.77 -15.16
CA GLY A 211 -11.39 -15.64 -15.87
C GLY A 211 -12.85 -15.32 -15.50
N ARG A 212 -13.54 -16.21 -14.76
CA ARG A 212 -14.95 -16.04 -14.40
C ARG A 212 -15.21 -16.52 -12.97
N ILE A 213 -15.91 -15.71 -12.17
CA ILE A 213 -16.37 -16.10 -10.83
C ILE A 213 -17.38 -17.26 -10.99
N PRO A 214 -17.20 -18.38 -10.30
CA PRO A 214 -18.11 -19.53 -10.38
C PRO A 214 -19.40 -19.27 -9.59
N SER A 215 -20.36 -20.19 -9.65
CA SER A 215 -21.59 -20.09 -8.87
C SER A 215 -21.33 -20.16 -7.36
N GLU A 216 -22.27 -19.64 -6.54
CA GLU A 216 -22.19 -19.74 -5.08
C GLU A 216 -22.05 -21.19 -4.59
N ARG A 217 -22.60 -22.16 -5.33
CA ARG A 217 -22.49 -23.60 -5.01
C ARG A 217 -21.06 -24.09 -5.16
N VAL A 218 -20.38 -23.72 -6.24
CA VAL A 218 -18.97 -24.07 -6.46
C VAL A 218 -18.06 -23.35 -5.46
N LEU A 219 -18.37 -22.10 -5.10
CA LEU A 219 -17.66 -21.38 -4.04
C LEU A 219 -17.81 -22.10 -2.67
N ALA A 220 -19.01 -22.58 -2.36
CA ALA A 220 -19.33 -23.26 -1.11
C ALA A 220 -18.81 -24.71 -1.04
N ALA A 221 -18.69 -25.40 -2.19
CA ALA A 221 -18.21 -26.78 -2.25
C ALA A 221 -16.79 -26.92 -1.66
N GLY A 222 -15.93 -25.92 -1.86
CA GLY A 222 -14.56 -25.93 -1.36
C GLY A 222 -13.71 -27.05 -1.97
N GLY A 223 -12.82 -27.64 -1.17
CA GLY A 223 -12.04 -28.83 -1.56
C GLY A 223 -10.99 -28.57 -2.65
N ASN A 224 -10.82 -29.55 -3.54
CA ASN A 224 -9.76 -29.58 -4.55
C ASN A 224 -10.15 -28.90 -5.88
N VAL A 225 -11.29 -28.20 -5.93
CA VAL A 225 -11.78 -27.50 -7.13
C VAL A 225 -10.74 -26.57 -7.76
N MET A 226 -9.85 -25.97 -6.96
CA MET A 226 -8.81 -25.08 -7.49
C MET A 226 -7.79 -25.80 -8.38
N MET A 227 -7.60 -27.10 -8.18
CA MET A 227 -6.80 -27.92 -9.09
C MET A 227 -7.48 -28.01 -10.45
N LEU A 228 -8.79 -28.29 -10.47
CA LEU A 228 -9.57 -28.36 -11.71
C LEU A 228 -9.62 -27.03 -12.44
N VAL A 229 -9.63 -25.88 -11.76
CA VAL A 229 -9.61 -24.57 -12.43
C VAL A 229 -8.37 -24.42 -13.33
N ARG A 230 -7.22 -24.96 -12.90
CA ARG A 230 -5.97 -24.94 -13.67
C ARG A 230 -5.98 -25.90 -14.85
N LEU A 231 -6.68 -27.02 -14.71
CA LEU A 231 -6.70 -28.10 -15.69
C LEU A 231 -7.80 -27.90 -16.75
N ASP A 232 -9.02 -27.58 -16.31
CA ASP A 232 -10.20 -27.40 -17.15
C ASP A 232 -11.33 -26.68 -16.39
N ARG A 233 -11.42 -25.35 -16.59
CA ARG A 233 -12.45 -24.51 -15.94
C ARG A 233 -13.86 -24.80 -16.46
N ASP A 234 -14.00 -25.14 -17.73
CA ASP A 234 -15.30 -25.38 -18.37
C ASP A 234 -15.92 -26.68 -17.85
N LEU A 235 -15.11 -27.71 -17.56
CA LEU A 235 -15.59 -28.94 -16.94
C LEU A 235 -16.27 -28.69 -15.58
N ILE A 236 -15.75 -27.75 -14.78
CA ILE A 236 -16.39 -27.39 -13.50
C ILE A 236 -17.79 -26.81 -13.74
N ASP A 237 -17.96 -25.95 -14.75
CA ASP A 237 -19.27 -25.37 -15.09
C ASP A 237 -20.24 -26.44 -15.61
N GLU A 238 -19.75 -27.40 -16.41
CA GLU A 238 -20.55 -28.54 -16.88
C GLU A 238 -21.02 -29.44 -15.72
N VAL A 239 -20.15 -29.69 -14.74
CA VAL A 239 -20.49 -30.48 -13.53
C VAL A 239 -21.47 -29.72 -12.64
N ASP A 240 -21.31 -28.41 -12.47
CA ASP A 240 -22.23 -27.58 -11.68
C ASP A 240 -23.63 -27.51 -12.31
N ALA A 241 -23.69 -27.39 -13.64
CA ALA A 241 -24.94 -27.43 -14.39
C ALA A 241 -25.63 -28.81 -14.35
N ALA A 242 -24.88 -29.89 -14.07
CA ALA A 242 -25.42 -31.23 -13.97
C ALA A 242 -26.28 -31.41 -12.71
N GLY A 243 -27.34 -32.21 -12.81
CA GLY A 243 -28.19 -32.51 -11.66
C GLY A 243 -27.45 -33.34 -10.58
N PRO A 244 -27.90 -33.31 -9.32
CA PRO A 244 -27.27 -34.05 -8.21
C PRO A 244 -27.03 -35.55 -8.47
N ARG A 245 -27.92 -36.19 -9.24
CA ARG A 245 -27.76 -37.60 -9.63
C ARG A 245 -26.56 -37.79 -10.56
N ALA A 246 -26.45 -36.99 -11.62
CA ALA A 246 -25.32 -37.04 -12.55
C ALA A 246 -24.00 -36.72 -11.85
N GLN A 247 -24.00 -35.76 -10.90
CA GLN A 247 -22.83 -35.44 -10.07
C GLN A 247 -22.40 -36.66 -9.23
N ARG A 248 -23.33 -37.36 -8.56
CA ARG A 248 -23.03 -38.60 -7.82
C ARG A 248 -22.50 -39.72 -8.69
N ASP A 249 -23.13 -39.93 -9.84
CA ASP A 249 -22.72 -40.98 -10.78
C ASP A 249 -21.32 -40.70 -11.35
N LEU A 250 -21.02 -39.42 -11.63
CA LEU A 250 -19.70 -38.98 -12.05
C LEU A 250 -18.65 -39.17 -10.94
N ALA A 251 -18.99 -38.84 -9.69
CA ALA A 251 -18.10 -39.01 -8.55
C ALA A 251 -17.68 -40.48 -8.37
N ARG A 252 -18.66 -41.40 -8.38
CA ARG A 252 -18.42 -42.85 -8.29
C ARG A 252 -17.58 -43.35 -9.46
N TRP A 253 -17.92 -42.91 -10.68
CA TRP A 253 -17.16 -43.27 -11.87
C TRP A 253 -15.70 -42.79 -11.79
N ALA A 254 -15.47 -41.55 -11.38
CA ALA A 254 -14.13 -40.96 -11.27
C ALA A 254 -13.27 -41.72 -10.24
N ALA A 255 -13.84 -42.04 -9.07
CA ALA A 255 -13.18 -42.87 -8.07
C ALA A 255 -12.80 -44.25 -8.61
N ARG A 256 -13.70 -44.92 -9.34
CA ARG A 256 -13.41 -46.20 -9.99
C ARG A 256 -12.29 -46.08 -11.02
N ARG A 257 -12.30 -45.04 -11.86
CA ARG A 257 -11.25 -44.83 -12.87
C ARG A 257 -9.89 -44.53 -12.24
N ALA A 258 -9.87 -43.76 -11.15
CA ALA A 258 -8.64 -43.49 -10.41
C ALA A 258 -8.06 -44.79 -9.82
N LEU A 259 -8.87 -45.51 -9.04
CA LEU A 259 -8.43 -46.71 -8.35
C LEU A 259 -8.05 -47.84 -9.30
N ALA A 260 -8.77 -48.01 -10.41
CA ALA A 260 -8.41 -48.97 -11.45
C ALA A 260 -7.12 -48.59 -12.19
N ALA A 261 -6.89 -47.30 -12.49
CA ALA A 261 -5.65 -46.85 -13.10
C ALA A 261 -4.43 -47.12 -12.20
N ALA A 262 -4.61 -47.00 -10.89
CA ALA A 262 -3.58 -47.31 -9.89
C ALA A 262 -3.50 -48.80 -9.51
N GLY A 263 -4.35 -49.67 -10.07
CA GLY A 263 -4.42 -51.11 -9.75
C GLY A 263 -4.93 -51.42 -8.33
N LEU A 264 -5.51 -50.43 -7.64
CA LEU A 264 -6.04 -50.57 -6.28
C LEU A 264 -7.40 -51.28 -6.26
N ASP A 265 -8.11 -51.34 -7.38
CA ASP A 265 -9.35 -52.12 -7.53
C ASP A 265 -9.16 -53.63 -7.33
N ARG A 266 -7.92 -54.12 -7.42
CA ARG A 266 -7.55 -55.53 -7.17
C ARG A 266 -7.13 -55.80 -5.74
N VAL A 267 -6.95 -54.75 -4.93
CA VAL A 267 -6.57 -54.86 -3.52
C VAL A 267 -7.85 -55.02 -2.70
N GLY A 268 -8.01 -56.18 -2.05
CA GLY A 268 -9.31 -56.62 -1.53
C GLY A 268 -10.00 -55.64 -0.57
N TRP A 269 -9.24 -54.93 0.27
CA TRP A 269 -9.84 -53.94 1.18
C TRP A 269 -10.27 -52.66 0.47
N VAL A 270 -9.59 -52.26 -0.62
CA VAL A 270 -9.99 -51.12 -1.45
C VAL A 270 -11.16 -51.46 -2.36
N ALA A 271 -11.17 -52.67 -2.93
CA ALA A 271 -12.31 -53.20 -3.69
C ALA A 271 -13.60 -53.19 -2.83
N ALA A 272 -13.52 -53.65 -1.58
CA ALA A 272 -14.65 -53.62 -0.66
C ALA A 272 -15.14 -52.19 -0.35
N GLY A 273 -14.23 -51.22 -0.21
CA GLY A 273 -14.58 -49.81 -0.04
C GLY A 273 -15.30 -49.22 -1.26
N LEU A 274 -14.84 -49.55 -2.47
CA LEU A 274 -15.50 -49.19 -3.72
C LEU A 274 -16.91 -49.77 -3.84
N GLU A 275 -17.11 -51.04 -3.46
CA GLU A 275 -18.43 -51.67 -3.47
C GLU A 275 -19.39 -51.02 -2.47
N GLY A 276 -18.90 -50.66 -1.28
CA GLY A 276 -19.68 -49.91 -0.29
C GLY A 276 -20.11 -48.54 -0.82
N LEU A 277 -19.20 -47.82 -1.48
CA LEU A 277 -19.50 -46.52 -2.11
C LEU A 277 -20.60 -46.62 -3.18
N ASP A 278 -20.61 -47.69 -3.99
CA ASP A 278 -21.65 -47.93 -5.00
C ASP A 278 -23.01 -48.19 -4.37
N ARG A 279 -23.04 -48.93 -3.25
CA ARG A 279 -24.26 -49.16 -2.47
C ARG A 279 -24.73 -47.91 -1.71
N GLY A 280 -23.91 -46.85 -1.67
CA GLY A 280 -24.19 -45.63 -0.91
C GLY A 280 -24.01 -45.80 0.59
N GLU A 281 -23.23 -46.80 1.01
CA GLU A 281 -22.88 -47.04 2.41
C GLU A 281 -21.78 -46.07 2.86
N ALA A 282 -21.73 -45.79 4.17
CA ALA A 282 -20.59 -45.08 4.74
C ALA A 282 -19.31 -45.91 4.56
N LEU A 283 -18.19 -45.23 4.28
CA LEU A 283 -16.92 -45.91 4.05
C LEU A 283 -16.47 -46.66 5.33
N PRO A 284 -16.19 -47.98 5.24
CA PRO A 284 -15.81 -48.79 6.40
C PRO A 284 -14.34 -48.58 6.76
N ALA A 285 -13.92 -48.99 7.97
CA ALA A 285 -12.50 -48.99 8.31
C ALA A 285 -11.66 -49.77 7.27
N PRO A 286 -10.49 -49.24 6.83
CA PRO A 286 -9.76 -48.09 7.39
C PRO A 286 -10.13 -46.73 6.77
N PHE A 287 -11.14 -46.65 5.92
CA PHE A 287 -11.54 -45.43 5.22
C PHE A 287 -12.37 -44.46 6.09
N ASP A 288 -12.62 -44.83 7.35
CA ASP A 288 -13.15 -43.92 8.38
C ASP A 288 -12.13 -42.83 8.75
N ASP A 289 -10.84 -43.03 8.45
CA ASP A 289 -9.76 -42.08 8.68
C ASP A 289 -8.74 -42.09 7.53
N MET A 290 -8.48 -40.92 6.95
CA MET A 290 -7.58 -40.80 5.80
C MET A 290 -6.14 -41.24 6.14
N SER A 291 -5.64 -40.90 7.34
CA SER A 291 -4.27 -41.25 7.74
C SER A 291 -4.12 -42.76 7.88
N ARG A 292 -5.09 -43.44 8.50
CA ARG A 292 -5.09 -44.91 8.60
C ARG A 292 -5.15 -45.59 7.24
N ALA A 293 -5.93 -45.05 6.31
CA ALA A 293 -5.99 -45.57 4.95
C ALA A 293 -4.63 -45.42 4.23
N PHE A 294 -3.92 -44.30 4.43
CA PHE A 294 -2.57 -44.10 3.89
C PHE A 294 -1.52 -45.00 4.56
N ASP A 295 -1.55 -45.15 5.89
CA ASP A 295 -0.66 -46.06 6.60
C ASP A 295 -0.79 -47.49 6.08
N ARG A 296 -2.03 -47.94 5.88
CA ARG A 296 -2.31 -49.25 5.29
C ARG A 296 -1.85 -49.32 3.83
N LEU A 297 -2.11 -48.29 3.03
CA LEU A 297 -1.69 -48.23 1.62
C LEU A 297 -0.18 -48.42 1.47
N LEU A 298 0.60 -47.75 2.33
CA LEU A 298 2.07 -47.77 2.26
C LEU A 298 2.69 -49.03 2.87
N ALA A 299 2.01 -49.67 3.82
CA ALA A 299 2.49 -50.87 4.49
C ALA A 299 2.09 -52.19 3.80
N ASP A 300 1.02 -52.19 2.99
CA ASP A 300 0.47 -53.40 2.37
C ASP A 300 1.31 -53.85 1.15
N PRO A 301 2.00 -54.99 1.21
CA PRO A 301 2.85 -55.46 0.11
C PRO A 301 2.04 -55.89 -1.13
N ALA A 302 0.71 -56.05 -1.01
CA ALA A 302 -0.15 -56.34 -2.15
C ALA A 302 -0.49 -55.08 -2.97
N VAL A 303 -0.16 -53.88 -2.46
CA VAL A 303 -0.39 -52.62 -3.16
C VAL A 303 0.70 -52.43 -4.23
N PRO A 304 0.34 -52.27 -5.52
CA PRO A 304 1.31 -51.98 -6.56
C PRO A 304 1.98 -50.63 -6.32
N GLN A 305 3.21 -50.45 -6.81
CA GLN A 305 3.90 -49.17 -6.79
C GLN A 305 4.21 -48.75 -8.22
N THR A 306 3.43 -47.81 -8.73
CA THR A 306 3.62 -47.22 -10.05
C THR A 306 3.83 -45.72 -9.93
N LEU A 307 4.68 -45.16 -10.80
CA LEU A 307 4.97 -43.75 -10.84
C LEU A 307 4.36 -43.13 -12.10
N VAL A 308 3.84 -41.91 -11.95
CA VAL A 308 3.29 -41.11 -13.05
C VAL A 308 3.82 -39.68 -12.99
N ASP A 309 3.75 -38.99 -14.13
CA ASP A 309 4.01 -37.56 -14.17
C ASP A 309 2.92 -36.80 -13.41
N SER A 310 3.26 -35.65 -12.82
CA SER A 310 2.27 -34.71 -12.32
C SER A 310 1.47 -34.10 -13.46
N THR A 311 0.24 -33.65 -13.18
CA THR A 311 -0.65 -33.05 -14.19
C THR A 311 -0.10 -31.77 -14.83
N ASP A 312 0.86 -31.11 -14.19
CA ASP A 312 1.57 -29.93 -14.69
C ASP A 312 2.96 -30.26 -15.29
N GLY A 313 3.33 -31.54 -15.34
CA GLY A 313 4.60 -32.04 -15.89
C GLY A 313 5.84 -31.63 -15.10
N ARG A 314 5.71 -31.10 -13.87
CA ARG A 314 6.86 -30.68 -13.05
C ARG A 314 7.58 -31.83 -12.38
N TYR A 315 6.89 -32.93 -12.10
CA TYR A 315 7.44 -34.13 -11.46
C TYR A 315 7.12 -35.34 -12.32
N ASP A 316 8.05 -36.28 -12.45
CA ASP A 316 7.94 -37.52 -13.23
C ASP A 316 7.85 -38.78 -12.34
N ASN A 317 7.79 -38.59 -11.03
CA ASN A 317 7.97 -39.64 -10.03
C ASN A 317 6.89 -39.62 -8.93
N VAL A 318 5.65 -39.26 -9.28
CA VAL A 318 4.54 -39.22 -8.32
C VAL A 318 3.97 -40.62 -8.11
N LEU A 319 3.86 -41.07 -6.86
CA LEU A 319 3.26 -42.37 -6.52
C LEU A 319 1.77 -42.38 -6.89
N GLN A 320 1.42 -43.16 -7.91
CA GLN A 320 0.09 -43.17 -8.52
C GLN A 320 -1.00 -43.60 -7.52
N GLN A 321 -0.70 -44.58 -6.66
CA GLN A 321 -1.62 -45.09 -5.65
C GLN A 321 -1.95 -44.04 -4.59
N ALA A 322 -0.97 -43.22 -4.20
CA ALA A 322 -1.18 -42.12 -3.27
C ALA A 322 -2.06 -41.02 -3.86
N MET A 323 -2.06 -40.84 -5.19
CA MET A 323 -2.96 -39.92 -5.88
C MET A 323 -4.38 -40.48 -6.03
N ALA A 324 -4.51 -41.81 -6.16
CA ALA A 324 -5.77 -42.49 -6.41
C ALA A 324 -6.62 -42.69 -5.15
N LEU A 325 -5.99 -43.03 -4.02
CA LEU A 325 -6.69 -43.35 -2.77
C LEU A 325 -7.66 -42.24 -2.32
N PRO A 326 -7.28 -40.94 -2.35
CA PRO A 326 -8.18 -39.85 -1.97
C PRO A 326 -9.45 -39.72 -2.83
N ALA A 327 -9.46 -40.25 -4.06
CA ALA A 327 -10.65 -40.20 -4.93
C ALA A 327 -11.85 -40.93 -4.30
N LEU A 328 -11.60 -41.97 -3.50
CA LEU A 328 -12.65 -42.68 -2.76
C LEU A 328 -13.30 -41.79 -1.69
N PHE A 329 -12.49 -41.04 -0.95
CA PHE A 329 -12.95 -40.09 0.07
C PHE A 329 -13.72 -38.93 -0.56
N GLY A 330 -13.18 -38.37 -1.64
CA GLY A 330 -13.86 -37.33 -2.41
C GLY A 330 -15.24 -37.78 -2.88
N ALA A 331 -15.35 -38.97 -3.49
CA ALA A 331 -16.64 -39.47 -3.96
C ALA A 331 -17.68 -39.74 -2.84
N ALA A 332 -17.23 -39.95 -1.60
CA ALA A 332 -18.07 -40.17 -0.44
C ALA A 332 -18.60 -38.88 0.21
N GLU A 333 -18.12 -37.69 -0.21
CA GLU A 333 -18.57 -36.40 0.33
C GLU A 333 -20.10 -36.26 0.31
N PRO A 334 -20.76 -35.69 1.34
CA PRO A 334 -22.24 -35.60 1.39
C PRO A 334 -22.84 -34.69 0.31
N ASP A 335 -22.13 -33.63 -0.08
CA ASP A 335 -22.56 -32.75 -1.17
C ASP A 335 -22.21 -33.37 -2.54
N PRO A 336 -23.19 -33.61 -3.42
CA PRO A 336 -22.96 -34.23 -4.72
C PRO A 336 -21.98 -33.48 -5.63
N LEU A 337 -22.01 -32.14 -5.62
CA LEU A 337 -21.14 -31.31 -6.45
C LEU A 337 -19.70 -31.42 -5.96
N ARG A 338 -19.46 -31.26 -4.65
CA ARG A 338 -18.15 -31.49 -4.04
C ARG A 338 -17.65 -32.89 -4.32
N ALA A 339 -18.51 -33.90 -4.18
CA ALA A 339 -18.12 -35.29 -4.42
C ALA A 339 -17.63 -35.52 -5.85
N ALA A 340 -18.30 -34.93 -6.83
CA ALA A 340 -17.90 -35.01 -8.24
C ALA A 340 -16.56 -34.31 -8.49
N LEU A 341 -16.41 -33.07 -7.99
CA LEU A 341 -15.21 -32.25 -8.22
C LEU A 341 -13.97 -32.80 -7.50
N ASP A 342 -14.10 -33.27 -6.25
CA ASP A 342 -12.98 -33.85 -5.51
C ASP A 342 -12.56 -35.19 -6.12
N ALA A 343 -13.51 -36.06 -6.48
CA ALA A 343 -13.20 -37.33 -7.13
C ALA A 343 -12.54 -37.13 -8.50
N LEU A 344 -13.01 -36.18 -9.31
CA LEU A 344 -12.40 -35.83 -10.59
C LEU A 344 -10.99 -35.23 -10.43
N SER A 345 -10.78 -34.37 -9.44
CA SER A 345 -9.46 -33.80 -9.12
C SER A 345 -8.44 -34.91 -8.85
N HIS A 346 -8.79 -35.86 -7.98
CA HIS A 346 -7.91 -36.97 -7.62
C HIS A 346 -7.72 -37.97 -8.77
N ALA A 347 -8.77 -38.22 -9.56
CA ALA A 347 -8.65 -39.02 -10.77
C ALA A 347 -7.71 -38.38 -11.79
N ALA A 348 -7.77 -37.05 -11.99
CA ALA A 348 -6.81 -36.34 -12.84
C ALA A 348 -5.38 -36.46 -12.30
N ALA A 349 -5.17 -36.27 -10.99
CA ALA A 349 -3.87 -36.45 -10.35
C ALA A 349 -3.30 -37.87 -10.55
N THR A 350 -4.16 -38.89 -10.52
CA THR A 350 -3.79 -40.30 -10.73
C THR A 350 -3.40 -40.61 -12.18
N TRP A 351 -4.04 -39.92 -13.12
CA TRP A 351 -3.76 -40.06 -14.55
C TRP A 351 -2.57 -39.23 -15.01
N GLY A 352 -2.09 -38.31 -14.17
CA GLY A 352 -0.93 -37.50 -14.47
C GLY A 352 -1.12 -36.70 -15.75
N SER A 353 -0.12 -36.66 -16.62
CA SER A 353 -0.17 -35.99 -17.93
C SER A 353 -1.27 -36.51 -18.88
N ALA A 354 -1.83 -37.71 -18.63
CA ALA A 354 -2.91 -38.30 -19.44
C ALA A 354 -4.33 -37.86 -19.03
N TYR A 355 -4.48 -36.94 -18.07
CA TYR A 355 -5.79 -36.46 -17.59
C TYR A 355 -6.74 -35.90 -18.68
N PRO A 356 -6.30 -35.32 -19.82
CA PRO A 356 -7.26 -34.80 -20.81
C PRO A 356 -8.18 -35.89 -21.39
N SER A 357 -7.68 -37.12 -21.53
CA SER A 357 -8.48 -38.27 -21.97
C SER A 357 -9.55 -38.65 -20.93
N LEU A 358 -9.20 -38.61 -19.65
CA LEU A 358 -10.14 -38.81 -18.55
C LEU A 358 -11.25 -37.74 -18.57
N PHE A 359 -10.92 -36.48 -18.80
CA PHE A 359 -11.91 -35.40 -18.86
C PHE A 359 -12.84 -35.51 -20.07
N ALA A 360 -12.34 -35.99 -21.22
CA ALA A 360 -13.20 -36.30 -22.36
C ALA A 360 -14.21 -37.41 -22.04
N GLU A 361 -13.77 -38.47 -21.34
CA GLU A 361 -14.67 -39.54 -20.85
C GLU A 361 -15.70 -39.00 -19.82
N ALA A 362 -15.28 -38.11 -18.93
CA ALA A 362 -16.15 -37.48 -17.93
C ALA A 362 -17.29 -36.68 -18.61
N ARG A 363 -16.96 -35.86 -19.61
CA ARG A 363 -17.93 -35.08 -20.36
C ARG A 363 -18.94 -35.94 -21.12
N ALA A 364 -18.51 -37.07 -21.66
CA ALA A 364 -19.42 -38.00 -22.35
C ALA A 364 -20.51 -38.54 -21.41
N ARG A 365 -20.28 -38.54 -20.09
CA ARG A 365 -21.25 -38.99 -19.07
C ARG A 365 -22.15 -37.89 -18.54
N LEU A 366 -21.74 -36.63 -18.69
CA LEU A 366 -22.55 -35.47 -18.29
C LEU A 366 -23.59 -35.11 -19.36
N ARG A 367 -23.41 -35.59 -20.60
CA ARG A 367 -24.38 -35.41 -21.68
C ARG A 367 -25.55 -36.39 -21.50
N PRO A 368 -26.80 -35.93 -21.65
CA PRO A 368 -28.00 -36.75 -21.48
C PRO A 368 -28.16 -37.86 -22.52
#